data_AF-F8QDX4-F1
#
_entry.id   AF-F8QDX4-F1
#
_cell.length_a   1.000
_cell.length_b   1.000
_cell.length_c   1.000
_cell.angle_alpha   90.00
_cell.angle_beta   90.00
_cell.angle_gamma   90.00
#
_symmetry.space_group_name_H-M   'P 1'
#
loop_
_entity.id
_entity.type
_entity.pdbx_description
1 polymer ?
#
loop_
_entity_poly.entity_id
_entity_poly.type
_entity_poly.pdbx_seq_one_letter_code
_entity_poly.pdbx_strand_id
1 'polypeptide(L)'
;MILVNTDSTTTDGDTSTLHPFCYAQVLGIFHLNMVYVGPGMLDYNTRRMEVLWVRWLKLKEGEDSGWLINQLDQVYFPLMAKEDAFVFLDPKDVIRSSHLIPAFLDGKVHAFTHT
;
A
#
# COMPACT_ATOMS: atom_id res chain seq x y z
N MET A 1 -0.82 10.01 -1.06
CA MET A 1 -0.76 8.72 -0.34
C MET A 1 -2.19 8.27 -0.12
N ILE A 2 -2.44 6.96 -0.03
CA ILE A 2 -3.76 6.39 0.23
C ILE A 2 -3.72 5.44 1.43
N LEU A 3 -4.86 5.34 2.11
CA LEU A 3 -5.16 4.32 3.10
C LEU A 3 -6.01 3.24 2.43
N VAL A 4 -5.64 1.98 2.63
CA VAL A 4 -6.29 0.81 2.03
C VAL A 4 -6.85 -0.09 3.13
N ASN A 5 -8.02 -0.69 2.90
CA ASN A 5 -8.62 -1.64 3.82
C ASN A 5 -7.81 -2.95 3.87
N THR A 6 -7.70 -3.55 5.05
CA THR A 6 -7.04 -4.85 5.25
C THR A 6 -8.03 -5.99 5.02
N ASP A 7 -8.45 -6.24 3.78
CA ASP A 7 -9.22 -7.45 3.49
C ASP A 7 -8.27 -8.65 3.27
N SER A 8 -7.88 -9.28 4.37
CA SER A 8 -7.46 -10.71 4.50
C SER A 8 -6.39 -11.31 3.56
N THR A 9 -5.51 -10.52 2.93
CA THR A 9 -4.47 -11.06 2.02
C THR A 9 -3.05 -11.11 2.60
N THR A 10 -2.89 -11.28 3.91
CA THR A 10 -1.58 -11.63 4.48
C THR A 10 -1.74 -12.63 5.61
N THR A 11 -1.53 -13.91 5.28
CA THR A 11 -1.31 -14.96 6.27
C THR A 11 0.17 -14.90 6.64
N ASP A 12 0.49 -14.25 7.74
CA ASP A 12 1.62 -14.62 8.60
C ASP A 12 1.31 -14.08 9.99
N GLY A 13 1.29 -14.99 10.96
CA GLY A 13 0.90 -14.70 12.32
C GLY A 13 1.98 -13.93 13.05
N ASP A 14 1.64 -12.71 13.47
CA ASP A 14 2.10 -12.15 14.73
C ASP A 14 1.06 -11.17 15.26
N THR A 15 0.66 -11.37 16.51
CA THR A 15 -0.41 -10.66 17.20
C THR A 15 0.06 -9.28 17.65
N SER A 16 -0.31 -8.21 16.94
CA SER A 16 -0.46 -6.87 17.54
C SER A 16 -1.57 -6.07 16.85
N THR A 17 -2.75 -6.15 17.43
CA THR A 17 -4.03 -5.55 17.00
C THR A 17 -4.10 -4.04 17.19
N LEU A 18 -3.23 -3.22 16.56
CA LEU A 18 -3.28 -1.76 16.76
C LEU A 18 -3.50 -0.90 15.51
N HIS A 19 -3.32 -1.40 14.29
CA HIS A 19 -3.45 -0.58 13.09
C HIS A 19 -4.24 -1.26 11.96
N PRO A 20 -5.54 -0.93 11.75
CA PRO A 20 -6.42 -1.67 10.84
C PRO A 20 -6.30 -1.26 9.36
N PHE A 21 -5.31 -0.43 9.01
CA PHE A 21 -5.16 0.08 7.65
C PHE A 21 -3.76 -0.12 7.10
N CYS A 22 -3.68 -0.31 5.79
CA CYS A 22 -2.43 -0.29 5.03
C CYS A 22 -2.21 1.06 4.35
N TYR A 23 -0.95 1.35 4.05
CA TYR A 23 -0.49 2.62 3.51
C TYR A 23 0.17 2.41 2.16
N ALA A 24 -0.23 3.19 1.15
CA ALA A 24 0.39 3.11 -0.17
C ALA A 24 0.57 4.47 -0.85
N GLN A 25 1.62 4.57 -1.68
CA GLN A 25 1.81 5.68 -2.59
C GLN A 25 1.24 5.30 -3.95
N VAL A 26 0.24 6.04 -4.43
CA VAL A 26 -0.23 5.92 -5.81
C VAL A 26 0.85 6.43 -6.75
N LEU A 27 1.28 5.59 -7.68
CA LEU A 27 2.24 5.90 -8.74
C LEU A 27 1.54 6.19 -10.07
N GLY A 28 0.39 5.55 -10.31
CA GLY A 28 -0.39 5.75 -11.52
C GLY A 28 -1.86 5.36 -11.34
N ILE A 29 -2.72 6.03 -12.10
CA ILE A 29 -4.15 5.76 -12.20
C ILE A 29 -4.44 5.41 -13.65
N PHE A 30 -5.03 4.24 -13.88
CA PHE A 30 -5.29 3.73 -15.22
C PHE A 30 -6.77 3.46 -15.42
N HIS A 31 -7.28 3.86 -16.59
CA HIS A 31 -8.60 3.46 -17.08
C HIS A 31 -8.39 2.49 -18.24
N LEU A 32 -8.72 1.24 -18.01
CA LEU A 32 -8.50 0.15 -18.95
C LEU A 32 -9.81 -0.20 -19.65
N ASN A 33 -9.73 -0.44 -20.95
CA ASN A 33 -10.80 -1.08 -21.73
C ASN A 33 -10.37 -2.53 -21.95
N MET A 34 -10.99 -3.47 -21.24
CA MET A 34 -10.55 -4.86 -21.22
C MET A 34 -11.64 -5.80 -21.71
N VAL A 35 -11.22 -6.88 -22.36
CA VAL A 35 -12.08 -8.01 -22.72
C VAL A 35 -11.57 -9.21 -21.95
N TYR A 36 -12.45 -9.85 -21.18
CA TYR A 36 -12.09 -11.04 -20.40
C TYR A 36 -12.22 -12.28 -21.28
N VAL A 37 -11.12 -13.01 -21.47
CA VAL A 37 -11.03 -14.21 -22.32
C VAL A 37 -10.78 -15.50 -21.54
N GLY A 38 -11.12 -15.51 -20.25
CA GLY A 38 -10.88 -16.65 -19.36
C GLY A 38 -12.09 -17.58 -19.16
N PRO A 39 -11.95 -18.62 -18.31
CA PRO A 39 -13.04 -19.51 -17.94
C PRO A 39 -14.26 -18.74 -17.42
N GLY A 40 -15.47 -19.15 -17.84
CA GLY A 40 -16.70 -18.44 -17.50
C GLY A 40 -16.96 -17.16 -18.32
N MET A 41 -16.22 -16.94 -19.41
CA MET A 41 -16.48 -15.86 -20.36
C MET A 41 -17.88 -15.99 -20.97
N LEU A 42 -18.69 -14.94 -20.79
CA LEU A 42 -20.04 -14.84 -21.35
C LEU A 42 -20.03 -14.18 -22.74
N ASP A 43 -19.15 -13.19 -22.95
CA ASP A 43 -19.06 -12.41 -24.17
C ASP A 43 -17.66 -11.76 -24.34
N TYR A 44 -17.41 -11.24 -25.54
CA TYR A 44 -16.21 -10.45 -25.87
C TYR A 44 -16.45 -8.94 -25.72
N ASN A 45 -17.43 -8.54 -24.92
CA ASN A 45 -17.75 -7.13 -24.75
C ASN A 45 -16.62 -6.44 -23.98
N THR A 46 -16.23 -5.27 -24.50
CA THR A 46 -15.25 -4.41 -23.82
C THR A 46 -15.87 -3.84 -22.55
N ARG A 47 -15.19 -4.05 -21.42
CA ARG A 47 -15.57 -3.51 -20.12
C ARG A 47 -14.55 -2.48 -19.69
N ARG A 48 -15.03 -1.35 -19.19
CA ARG A 48 -14.18 -0.35 -18.55
C ARG A 48 -13.86 -0.79 -17.13
N MET A 49 -12.59 -0.78 -16.77
CA MET A 49 -12.10 -1.05 -15.42
C MET A 49 -11.08 0.03 -15.04
N GLU A 50 -10.97 0.28 -13.75
CA GLU A 50 -10.02 1.24 -13.18
C GLU A 50 -9.07 0.49 -12.27
N VAL A 51 -7.77 0.78 -12.36
CA VAL A 51 -6.75 0.18 -11.51
C VAL A 51 -5.75 1.25 -11.07
N LEU A 52 -5.31 1.15 -9.82
CA LEU A 52 -4.25 1.99 -9.27
C LEU A 52 -2.97 1.18 -9.27
N TRP A 53 -1.88 1.73 -9.80
CA TRP A 53 -0.54 1.18 -9.56
C TRP A 53 0.03 1.87 -8.33
N VAL A 54 0.37 1.09 -7.31
CA VAL A 54 0.76 1.62 -6.00
C VAL A 54 2.09 1.01 -5.54
N ARG A 55 2.78 1.74 -4.66
CA ARG A 55 3.92 1.25 -3.88
C ARG A 55 3.53 1.19 -2.41
N TRP A 56 3.68 0.03 -1.79
CA TRP A 56 3.34 -0.15 -0.37
C TRP A 56 4.33 0.57 0.55
N LEU A 57 3.82 1.02 1.70
CA LEU A 57 4.60 1.47 2.84
C LEU A 57 4.30 0.58 4.03
N LYS A 58 5.34 0.30 4.83
CA LYS A 58 5.23 -0.45 6.07
C LYS A 58 5.17 0.50 7.26
N LEU A 59 4.40 0.13 8.27
CA LEU A 59 4.42 0.79 9.56
C LEU A 59 5.76 0.48 10.25
N LYS A 60 6.38 1.48 10.87
CA LYS A 60 7.53 1.30 11.74
C LYS A 60 7.01 0.88 13.10
N GLU A 61 7.17 -0.40 13.42
CA GLU A 61 6.81 -0.95 14.72
C GLU A 61 7.81 -0.44 15.77
N GLY A 62 7.29 0.06 16.89
CA GLY A 62 8.05 0.39 18.08
C GLY A 62 7.22 0.12 19.32
N GLU A 63 7.86 -0.27 20.43
CA GLU A 63 7.20 -0.57 21.71
C GLU A 63 6.29 0.58 22.20
N ASP A 64 6.57 1.82 21.76
CA ASP A 64 5.82 3.01 22.11
C ASP A 64 4.96 3.60 20.98
N SER A 65 4.85 2.98 19.80
CA SER A 65 4.12 3.60 18.68
C SER A 65 2.59 3.60 18.87
N GLY A 66 1.95 4.76 18.68
CA GLY A 66 0.49 4.87 18.56
C GLY A 66 -0.14 6.12 19.18
N TRP A 67 -1.47 6.21 19.04
CA TRP A 67 -2.26 7.37 19.49
C TRP A 67 -2.15 7.64 21.00
N LEU A 68 -1.87 6.61 21.81
CA LEU A 68 -1.77 6.68 23.27
C LEU A 68 -0.59 7.54 23.76
N ILE A 69 0.43 7.75 22.93
CA ILE A 69 1.56 8.64 23.25
C ILE A 69 1.58 9.92 22.39
N ASN A 70 0.46 10.27 21.74
CA ASN A 70 0.31 11.43 20.85
C ASN A 70 1.36 11.48 19.71
N GLN A 71 1.86 10.33 19.27
CA GLN A 71 2.81 10.26 18.16
C GLN A 71 2.08 9.87 16.86
N LEU A 72 2.46 10.52 15.75
CA LEU A 72 1.97 10.15 14.43
C LEU A 72 2.56 8.81 14.01
N ASP A 73 1.74 7.99 13.32
CA ASP A 73 2.20 6.75 12.72
C ASP A 73 3.37 7.01 11.77
N GLN A 74 4.49 6.35 12.04
CA GLN A 74 5.67 6.42 11.20
C GLN A 74 5.64 5.28 10.19
N VAL A 75 5.82 5.61 8.92
CA VAL A 75 5.85 4.63 7.84
C VAL A 75 7.12 4.77 7.01
N TYR A 76 7.55 3.68 6.39
CA TYR A 76 8.74 3.65 5.55
C TYR A 76 8.52 2.83 4.28
N PHE A 77 9.34 3.09 3.27
CA PHE A 77 9.33 2.30 2.05
C PHE A 77 10.10 1.00 2.26
N PRO A 78 9.50 -0.18 2.01
CA PRO A 78 10.26 -1.43 1.95
C PRO A 78 11.24 -1.41 0.76
N LEU A 79 12.18 -2.37 0.77
CA LEU A 79 13.14 -2.55 -0.31
C LEU A 79 12.42 -2.70 -1.65
N MET A 80 12.87 -1.96 -2.66
CA MET A 80 12.25 -1.98 -3.99
C MET A 80 12.28 -3.37 -4.65
N ALA A 81 13.28 -4.19 -4.33
CA ALA A 81 13.44 -5.54 -4.87
C ALA A 81 12.49 -6.57 -4.23
N LYS A 82 11.69 -6.20 -3.22
CA LYS A 82 10.70 -7.11 -2.62
C LYS A 82 9.56 -7.32 -3.61
N GLU A 83 9.17 -8.58 -3.81
CA GLU A 83 8.20 -8.99 -4.85
C GLU A 83 6.84 -8.29 -4.72
N ASP A 84 6.44 -7.94 -3.50
CA ASP A 84 5.18 -7.27 -3.17
C ASP A 84 5.36 -5.77 -2.90
N ALA A 85 6.48 -5.15 -3.27
CA ALA A 85 6.69 -3.72 -3.05
C ALA A 85 5.74 -2.84 -3.89
N PHE A 86 5.32 -3.36 -5.05
CA PHE A 86 4.43 -2.68 -6.00
C PHE A 86 3.27 -3.60 -6.38
N VAL A 87 2.06 -3.06 -6.45
CA VAL A 87 0.87 -3.84 -6.80
C VAL A 87 -0.12 -3.00 -7.59
N PHE A 88 -1.05 -3.67 -8.28
CA PHE A 88 -2.27 -3.05 -8.76
C PHE A 88 -3.39 -3.21 -7.73
N LEU A 89 -4.12 -2.13 -7.47
CA LEU A 89 -5.21 -2.08 -6.50
C LEU A 89 -6.52 -1.67 -7.18
N ASP A 90 -7.65 -2.26 -6.76
CA ASP A 90 -8.97 -1.73 -7.13
C ASP A 90 -9.19 -0.39 -6.39
N PRO A 91 -9.56 0.70 -7.09
CA PRO A 91 -9.89 1.96 -6.44
C PRO A 91 -10.94 1.85 -5.32
N LYS A 92 -11.80 0.82 -5.34
CA LYS A 92 -12.80 0.58 -4.29
C LYS A 92 -12.20 0.20 -2.94
N ASP A 93 -10.98 -0.31 -2.92
CA ASP A 93 -10.28 -0.70 -1.68
C ASP A 93 -9.64 0.53 -1.00
N VAL A 94 -9.65 1.69 -1.67
CA VAL A 94 -9.12 2.94 -1.13
C VAL A 94 -10.13 3.61 -0.21
N ILE A 95 -9.72 3.80 1.04
CA ILE A 95 -10.54 4.47 2.05
C ILE A 95 -10.50 5.98 1.85
N ARG A 96 -9.29 6.54 1.75
CA ARG A 96 -9.07 7.99 1.57
C ARG A 96 -7.64 8.32 1.16
N SER A 97 -7.46 9.55 0.71
CA SER A 97 -6.13 10.16 0.61
C SER A 97 -5.57 10.50 2.00
N SER A 98 -4.25 10.46 2.11
CA SER A 98 -3.49 10.88 3.28
C SER A 98 -2.26 11.69 2.87
N HIS A 99 -1.73 12.46 3.83
CA HIS A 99 -0.53 13.27 3.67
C HIS A 99 0.60 12.68 4.52
N LEU A 100 1.77 12.51 3.91
CA LEU A 100 2.96 12.00 4.59
C LEU A 100 3.93 13.16 4.83
N ILE A 101 4.33 13.34 6.07
CA ILE A 101 5.31 14.36 6.48
C ILE A 101 6.64 13.65 6.72
N PRO A 102 7.75 14.08 6.09
CA PRO A 102 9.06 13.51 6.38
C PRO A 102 9.42 13.68 7.86
N ALA A 103 9.95 12.63 8.49
CA ALA A 103 10.53 12.69 9.82
C ALA A 103 11.91 13.37 9.77
N PHE A 104 11.93 14.71 9.71
CA PHE A 104 13.18 15.47 9.53
C PHE A 104 14.23 15.23 10.63
N LEU A 105 13.78 14.89 11.85
CA LEU A 105 14.66 14.60 12.98
C LEU A 105 15.45 13.29 12.82
N ASP A 106 14.91 12.31 12.07
CA ASP A 106 15.52 11.00 11.87
C ASP A 106 16.65 11.04 10.82
N GLY A 107 16.88 12.21 10.21
CA GLY A 107 17.89 12.39 9.17
C GLY A 107 17.52 11.75 7.84
N LYS A 108 18.48 11.73 6.89
CA LYS A 108 18.28 11.10 5.58
C LYS A 108 18.57 9.61 5.67
N VAL A 109 17.53 8.80 5.47
CA VAL A 109 17.69 7.35 5.26
C VAL A 109 17.93 7.12 3.76
N HIS A 110 19.18 7.25 3.33
CA HIS A 110 19.63 6.76 2.02
C HIS A 110 20.48 5.51 2.25
N ALA A 111 20.00 4.35 1.79
CA ALA A 111 20.87 3.22 1.55
C ALA A 111 21.53 3.42 0.19
N PHE A 112 22.76 3.93 0.20
CA PHE A 112 23.72 3.63 -0.87
C PHE A 112 24.85 2.86 -0.22
N THR A 113 24.68 1.55 -0.08
CA THR A 113 25.78 0.63 0.19
C THR A 113 25.81 -0.39 -0.93
N HIS A 114 26.53 -0.03 -1.99
CA HIS A 114 27.18 -1.02 -2.83
C HIS A 114 28.27 -1.69 -1.98
N THR A 115 28.24 -3.01 -1.88
CA THR A 115 29.44 -3.80 -1.59
C THR A 115 29.34 -5.07 -2.41
#